data_AF-A0A6N2US17-F1
#
_entry.id   AF-A0A6N2US17-F1
#
_cell.length_a   1.000
_cell.length_b   1.000
_cell.length_c   1.000
_cell.angle_alpha   90.00
_cell.angle_beta   90.00
_cell.angle_gamma   90.00
#
_symmetry.space_group_name_H-M   'P 1'
#
loop_
_entity.id
_entity.type
_entity.pdbx_description
1 polymer ?
#
loop_
_entity_poly.entity_id
_entity_poly.type
_entity_poly.pdbx_seq_one_letter_code
_entity_poly.pdbx_strand_id
1 'polypeptide(L)'
;MRDIKNLNIWKQEPDSRGIKEEFMNLDITELNLSVRSYNCLKRAGCNTIRDIFYCMGEDGHGLRKIRNLGTRSENEIIEKIKEMEEIYAKTHAPGSESEKRTIIKPAKKIWDMGIDQFHLSNYSLQRLSACGIKQIRDLYATNPKKEPGWYAVRELFEKIPSAR
;
A
#
# COMPACT_ATOMS: atom_id res chain seq x y z
N MET A 1 12.73 -24.24 20.22
CA MET A 1 12.08 -23.08 19.58
C MET A 1 12.38 -23.20 18.08
N ARG A 2 11.37 -23.32 17.21
CA ARG A 2 11.58 -23.31 15.76
C ARG A 2 11.16 -21.93 15.27
N ASP A 3 12.13 -21.15 14.82
CA ASP A 3 11.89 -19.82 14.28
C ASP A 3 11.00 -19.91 13.04
N ILE A 4 10.12 -18.93 12.90
CA ILE A 4 9.25 -18.78 11.73
C ILE A 4 10.17 -18.45 10.55
N LYS A 5 10.52 -19.47 9.75
CA LYS A 5 11.44 -19.32 8.62
C LYS A 5 10.84 -18.56 7.44
N ASN A 6 9.53 -18.28 7.45
CA ASN A 6 8.82 -17.68 6.33
C ASN A 6 8.05 -16.40 6.74
N LEU A 7 8.78 -15.30 6.85
CA LEU A 7 8.19 -13.95 6.96
C LEU A 7 7.61 -13.43 5.62
N ASN A 8 7.92 -14.10 4.50
CA ASN A 8 7.54 -13.64 3.16
C ASN A 8 6.11 -14.02 2.73
N ILE A 9 5.43 -14.95 3.43
CA ILE A 9 4.04 -15.35 3.11
C ILE A 9 3.03 -14.18 3.27
N TRP A 10 3.47 -13.08 3.90
CA TRP A 10 2.61 -12.00 4.40
C TRP A 10 2.96 -10.61 3.87
N LYS A 11 3.93 -10.51 2.95
CA LYS A 11 4.26 -9.22 2.34
C LYS A 11 3.13 -8.90 1.37
N GLN A 12 2.12 -8.18 1.86
CA GLN A 12 1.30 -7.34 1.00
C GLN A 12 2.31 -6.47 0.27
N GLU A 13 2.41 -6.58 -1.07
CA GLU A 13 3.03 -5.50 -1.82
C GLU A 13 2.30 -4.25 -1.33
N PRO A 14 3.02 -3.25 -0.77
CA PRO A 14 2.38 -2.03 -0.34
C PRO A 14 1.50 -1.60 -1.49
N ASP A 15 0.22 -1.32 -1.22
CA ASP A 15 -0.66 -0.86 -2.27
C ASP A 15 -0.13 0.52 -2.66
N SER A 16 0.77 0.54 -3.65
CA SER A 16 1.40 1.75 -4.17
C SER A 16 0.33 2.73 -4.67
N ARG A 17 -0.88 2.22 -4.97
CA ARG A 17 -2.05 3.02 -5.29
C ARG A 17 -2.55 3.81 -4.08
N GLY A 18 -2.51 3.28 -2.87
CA GLY A 18 -2.95 3.99 -1.66
C GLY A 18 -2.09 5.21 -1.37
N ILE A 19 -0.77 5.03 -1.38
CA ILE A 19 0.21 6.11 -1.14
C ILE A 19 0.11 7.17 -2.24
N LYS A 20 -0.06 6.74 -3.50
CA LYS A 20 -0.21 7.66 -4.63
C LYS A 20 -1.52 8.45 -4.54
N GLU A 21 -2.62 7.82 -4.14
CA GLU A 21 -3.90 8.51 -3.96
C GLU A 21 -3.84 9.52 -2.81
N GLU A 22 -3.19 9.19 -1.70
CA GLU A 22 -2.95 10.13 -0.60
C GLU A 22 -2.14 11.34 -1.06
N PHE A 23 -1.04 11.12 -1.78
CA PHE A 23 -0.22 12.19 -2.34
C PHE A 23 -1.03 13.10 -3.29
N MET A 24 -1.84 12.52 -4.17
CA MET A 24 -2.66 13.28 -5.12
C MET A 24 -3.72 14.15 -4.44
N ASN A 25 -4.18 13.76 -3.25
CA ASN A 25 -5.21 14.48 -2.50
C ASN A 25 -4.64 15.59 -1.58
N LEU A 26 -3.32 15.77 -1.53
CA LEU A 26 -2.70 16.83 -0.75
C LEU A 26 -3.00 18.22 -1.34
N ASP A 27 -3.15 19.19 -0.45
CA ASP A 27 -3.34 20.59 -0.80
C ASP A 27 -2.05 21.24 -1.28
N ILE A 28 -2.18 22.21 -2.19
CA ILE A 28 -1.04 22.97 -2.72
C ILE A 28 -0.33 23.84 -1.68
N THR A 29 -0.90 23.99 -0.48
CA THR A 29 -0.28 24.68 0.65
C THR A 29 0.94 23.93 1.18
N GLU A 30 0.93 22.60 1.09
CA GLU A 30 2.02 21.75 1.58
C GLU A 30 3.25 21.78 0.65
N LEU A 31 3.06 22.14 -0.63
CA LEU A 31 4.12 22.21 -1.64
C LEU A 31 5.13 23.36 -1.39
N ASN A 32 4.89 24.26 -0.43
CA ASN A 32 5.75 25.40 -0.11
C ASN A 32 6.22 26.20 -1.35
N LEU A 33 5.31 26.44 -2.28
CA LEU A 33 5.57 27.18 -3.53
C LEU A 33 5.80 28.67 -3.28
N SER A 34 6.45 29.37 -4.22
CA SER A 34 6.48 30.83 -4.18
C SER A 34 5.08 31.45 -4.18
N VAL A 35 4.94 32.60 -3.51
CA VAL A 35 3.68 33.36 -3.41
C VAL A 35 3.05 33.60 -4.78
N ARG A 36 3.86 33.80 -5.82
CA ARG A 36 3.39 33.98 -7.19
C ARG A 36 2.77 32.69 -7.75
N SER A 37 3.51 31.59 -7.68
CA SER A 37 3.09 30.28 -8.19
C SER A 37 1.84 29.78 -7.46
N TYR A 38 1.80 29.89 -6.13
CA TYR A 38 0.63 29.58 -5.31
C TYR A 38 -0.60 30.41 -5.71
N ASN A 39 -0.47 31.74 -5.82
CA ASN A 39 -1.59 32.60 -6.17
C ASN A 39 -2.09 32.38 -7.60
N CYS A 40 -1.20 32.01 -8.54
CA CYS A 40 -1.61 31.63 -9.89
C CYS A 40 -2.47 30.35 -9.90
N LEU A 41 -2.03 29.31 -9.19
CA LEU A 41 -2.76 28.04 -9.08
C LEU A 41 -4.13 28.23 -8.39
N LYS A 42 -4.15 28.95 -7.27
CA LYS A 42 -5.38 29.21 -6.52
C LYS A 42 -6.41 30.01 -7.34
N ARG A 43 -5.97 30.97 -8.15
CA ARG A 43 -6.86 31.72 -9.06
C ARG A 43 -7.33 30.91 -10.25
N ALA A 44 -6.59 29.88 -10.64
CA ALA A 44 -7.00 28.92 -11.65
C ALA A 44 -8.00 27.88 -11.10
N GLY A 45 -8.25 27.88 -9.79
CA GLY A 45 -9.11 26.90 -9.14
C GLY A 45 -8.41 25.59 -8.80
N CYS A 46 -7.08 25.53 -8.90
CA CYS A 46 -6.30 24.35 -8.52
C CYS A 46 -5.99 24.43 -7.03
N ASN A 47 -6.54 23.52 -6.24
CA ASN A 47 -6.34 23.48 -4.79
C ASN A 47 -5.55 22.25 -4.33
N THR A 48 -5.58 21.18 -5.11
CA THR A 48 -4.89 19.92 -4.82
C THR A 48 -3.79 19.60 -5.82
N ILE A 49 -2.88 18.69 -5.45
CA ILE A 49 -1.85 18.15 -6.35
C ILE A 49 -2.49 17.49 -7.57
N ARG A 50 -3.59 16.76 -7.38
CA ARG A 50 -4.37 16.15 -8.48
C ARG A 50 -4.81 17.17 -9.52
N ASP A 51 -5.30 18.33 -9.08
CA ASP A 51 -5.73 19.39 -10.00
C ASP A 51 -4.56 19.91 -10.84
N ILE A 52 -3.36 20.00 -10.25
CA ILE A 52 -2.15 20.41 -10.97
C ILE A 52 -1.80 19.37 -12.05
N PHE A 53 -1.82 18.07 -11.73
CA PHE A 53 -1.56 17.03 -12.72
C PHE A 53 -2.60 17.05 -13.86
N TYR A 54 -3.87 17.29 -13.53
CA TYR A 54 -4.92 17.44 -14.53
C TYR A 54 -4.69 18.65 -15.45
N CYS A 55 -4.31 19.79 -14.87
CA CYS A 55 -3.99 21.00 -15.63
C CYS A 55 -2.70 20.88 -16.46
N MET A 56 -1.72 20.11 -15.98
CA MET A 56 -0.49 19.83 -16.71
C MET A 56 -0.76 19.00 -17.98
N GLY A 57 -1.71 18.06 -17.91
CA GLY A 57 -2.05 17.16 -19.00
C GLY A 57 -0.90 16.21 -19.38
N GLU A 58 -1.06 15.49 -20.49
CA GLU A 58 -0.06 14.50 -20.97
C GLU A 58 1.23 15.16 -21.46
N ASP A 59 1.17 16.42 -21.90
CA ASP A 59 2.30 17.15 -22.47
C ASP A 59 3.32 17.65 -21.44
N GLY A 60 3.02 17.54 -20.13
CA GLY A 60 3.93 18.01 -19.06
C GLY A 60 4.07 19.53 -18.94
N HIS A 61 3.45 20.31 -19.84
CA HIS A 61 3.59 21.77 -19.95
C HIS A 61 2.23 22.51 -20.00
N GLY A 62 1.15 21.85 -19.58
CA GLY A 62 -0.20 22.44 -19.60
C GLY A 62 -0.38 23.60 -18.62
N LEU A 63 0.47 23.71 -17.59
CA LEU A 63 0.41 24.77 -16.58
C LEU A 63 0.68 26.15 -17.18
N ARG A 64 1.49 26.22 -18.24
CA ARG A 64 1.71 27.44 -19.02
C ARG A 64 0.44 28.08 -19.60
N LYS A 65 -0.67 27.33 -19.72
CA LYS A 65 -1.97 27.84 -20.16
C LYS A 65 -2.67 28.68 -19.07
N ILE A 66 -2.24 28.57 -17.81
CA ILE A 66 -2.78 29.36 -16.70
C ILE A 66 -2.33 30.81 -16.85
N ARG A 67 -3.30 31.74 -16.82
CA ARG A 67 -3.05 33.18 -16.97
C ARG A 67 -2.05 33.67 -15.92
N ASN A 68 -0.97 34.31 -16.38
CA ASN A 68 0.14 34.86 -15.59
C ASN A 68 1.13 33.82 -15.01
N LEU A 69 1.02 32.55 -15.40
CA LEU A 69 2.06 31.56 -15.14
C LEU A 69 3.17 31.70 -16.19
N GLY A 70 4.41 31.91 -15.75
CA GLY A 70 5.58 31.96 -16.63
C GLY A 70 6.35 30.65 -16.61
N THR A 71 7.25 30.45 -17.58
CA THR A 71 8.11 29.25 -17.70
C THR A 71 8.88 28.95 -16.40
N ARG A 72 9.34 29.99 -15.69
CA ARG A 72 10.06 29.84 -14.42
C ARG A 72 9.16 29.31 -13.30
N SER A 73 7.93 29.80 -13.20
CA SER A 73 6.96 29.37 -12.20
C SER A 73 6.45 27.96 -12.50
N GLU A 74 6.27 27.62 -13.78
CA GLU A 74 5.94 26.25 -14.18
C GLU A 74 7.04 25.28 -13.73
N ASN A 75 8.29 25.51 -14.11
CA ASN A 75 9.40 24.64 -13.70
C ASN A 75 9.51 24.50 -12.18
N GLU A 76 9.34 25.59 -11.42
CA GLU A 76 9.33 25.56 -9.96
C GLU A 76 8.25 24.61 -9.40
N ILE A 77 7.03 24.66 -9.95
CA ILE A 77 5.92 23.79 -9.52
C ILE A 77 6.25 22.33 -9.81
N ILE A 78 6.77 22.03 -11.01
CA ILE A 78 7.11 20.65 -11.42
C ILE A 78 8.22 20.08 -10.53
N GLU A 79 9.27 20.85 -10.29
CA GLU A 79 10.39 20.44 -9.43
C GLU A 79 9.91 20.17 -8.01
N LYS A 80 9.06 21.02 -7.45
CA LYS A 80 8.55 20.84 -6.08
C LYS A 80 7.62 19.66 -5.94
N ILE A 81 6.74 19.41 -6.92
CA ILE A 81 5.89 18.22 -6.92
C ILE A 81 6.74 16.95 -6.96
N LYS A 82 7.75 16.90 -7.82
CA LYS A 82 8.64 15.73 -7.93
C LYS A 82 9.44 15.51 -6.65
N GLU A 83 9.98 16.58 -6.06
CA GLU A 83 10.70 16.50 -4.78
C GLU A 83 9.79 15.97 -3.67
N MET A 84 8.57 16.50 -3.58
CA MET A 84 7.59 16.01 -2.60
C MET A 84 7.19 14.56 -2.86
N GLU A 85 6.95 14.16 -4.11
CA GLU A 85 6.64 12.78 -4.47
C GLU A 85 7.75 11.82 -4.02
N GLU A 86 9.03 12.19 -4.22
CA GLU A 86 10.16 11.41 -3.73
C GLU A 86 10.22 11.35 -2.21
N ILE A 87 9.94 12.46 -1.51
CA ILE A 87 9.91 12.48 -0.04
C ILE A 87 8.76 11.60 0.47
N TYR A 88 7.56 11.72 -0.10
CA TYR A 88 6.40 10.90 0.24
C TYR A 88 6.67 9.42 -0.01
N ALA A 89 7.30 9.08 -1.14
CA ALA A 89 7.69 7.71 -1.44
C ALA A 89 8.74 7.16 -0.47
N LYS A 90 9.63 8.00 0.08
CA LYS A 90 10.63 7.64 1.10
C LYS A 90 10.03 7.51 2.49
N THR A 91 9.13 8.42 2.88
CA THR A 91 8.48 8.41 4.21
C THR A 91 7.42 7.32 4.34
N HIS A 92 6.74 6.99 3.23
CA HIS A 92 5.77 5.90 3.14
C HIS A 92 6.37 4.67 2.46
N ALA A 93 7.71 4.61 2.35
CA ALA A 93 8.40 3.43 1.86
C ALA A 93 7.99 2.21 2.72
N PRO A 94 7.77 1.04 2.11
CA PRO A 94 7.40 -0.18 2.83
C PRO A 94 8.57 -0.65 3.72
N GLY A 95 8.69 -0.07 4.91
CA GLY A 95 9.77 -0.40 5.84
C GLY A 95 9.96 0.54 7.02
N SER A 96 9.51 1.79 6.97
CA SER A 96 9.63 2.70 8.11
C SER A 96 8.31 2.79 8.88
N GLU A 97 8.25 1.99 9.95
CA GLU A 97 7.32 2.12 11.08
C GLU A 97 5.81 1.99 10.77
N SER A 98 5.16 1.00 11.41
CA SER A 98 3.71 0.95 11.66
C SER A 98 2.80 0.16 10.72
N GLU A 99 3.19 -1.07 10.41
CA GLU A 99 2.30 -2.19 10.76
C GLU A 99 3.18 -3.29 11.35
N LYS A 100 3.49 -3.18 12.66
CA LYS A 100 3.82 -4.39 13.42
C LYS A 100 2.55 -5.23 13.43
N ARG A 101 2.30 -5.97 12.34
CA ARG A 101 1.26 -7.00 12.28
C ARG A 101 1.66 -8.01 13.33
N THR A 102 1.19 -7.82 14.56
CA THR A 102 1.44 -8.73 15.67
C THR A 102 0.85 -10.06 15.25
N ILE A 103 1.72 -10.99 14.84
CA ILE A 103 1.32 -12.33 14.46
C ILE A 103 0.74 -12.97 15.71
N ILE A 104 -0.57 -12.95 15.85
CA ILE A 104 -1.27 -13.70 16.89
C ILE A 104 -1.04 -15.16 16.54
N LYS A 105 -0.11 -15.80 17.26
CA LYS A 105 0.14 -17.23 17.09
C LYS A 105 -1.14 -17.95 17.52
N PRO A 106 -1.75 -18.77 16.66
CA PRO A 106 -2.92 -19.55 17.06
C PRO A 106 -2.49 -20.49 18.19
N ALA A 107 -3.39 -20.76 19.12
CA ALA A 107 -3.10 -21.63 20.26
C ALA A 107 -2.57 -22.98 19.77
N LYS A 108 -1.54 -23.53 20.44
CA LYS A 108 -0.90 -24.80 20.03
C LYS A 108 -1.88 -25.97 19.86
N LYS A 109 -3.01 -25.94 20.58
CA LYS A 109 -4.10 -26.93 20.47
C LYS A 109 -4.69 -27.02 19.05
N ILE A 110 -4.64 -25.92 18.31
CA ILE A 110 -5.25 -25.77 16.99
C ILE A 110 -4.26 -26.16 15.87
N TRP A 111 -2.97 -26.34 16.18
CA TRP A 111 -1.93 -26.58 15.18
C TRP A 111 -2.07 -27.90 14.42
N ASP A 112 -2.68 -28.90 15.06
CA ASP A 112 -2.90 -30.22 14.49
C ASP A 112 -4.27 -30.36 13.81
N MET A 113 -5.13 -29.35 13.91
CA MET A 113 -6.43 -29.31 13.23
C MET A 113 -6.23 -29.14 11.72
N GLY A 114 -7.05 -29.85 10.95
CA GLY A 114 -7.10 -29.74 9.50
C GLY A 114 -7.75 -28.43 9.06
N ILE A 115 -7.26 -27.85 7.96
CA ILE A 115 -7.80 -26.59 7.40
C ILE A 115 -9.27 -26.71 6.95
N ASP A 116 -9.73 -27.94 6.68
CA ASP A 116 -11.10 -28.30 6.30
C ASP A 116 -12.10 -28.05 7.43
N GLN A 117 -11.66 -28.08 8.69
CA GLN A 117 -12.53 -27.88 9.85
C GLN A 117 -12.94 -26.40 10.04
N PHE A 118 -12.22 -25.46 9.43
CA PHE A 118 -12.43 -24.02 9.62
C PHE A 118 -13.49 -23.39 8.71
N HIS A 119 -14.28 -24.22 8.00
CA HIS A 119 -15.37 -23.76 7.12
C HIS A 119 -14.94 -22.63 6.17
N LEU A 120 -13.78 -22.80 5.54
CA LEU A 120 -13.24 -21.83 4.58
C LEU A 120 -14.01 -21.89 3.27
N SER A 121 -13.94 -20.80 2.51
CA SER A 121 -14.39 -20.81 1.11
C SER A 121 -13.67 -21.88 0.30
N ASN A 122 -14.39 -22.48 -0.66
CA ASN A 122 -13.83 -23.49 -1.57
C ASN A 122 -12.56 -23.00 -2.28
N TYR A 123 -12.52 -21.71 -2.61
CA TYR A 123 -11.36 -21.06 -3.22
C TYR A 123 -10.13 -21.11 -2.30
N SER A 124 -10.30 -20.73 -1.03
CA SER A 124 -9.23 -20.73 -0.04
C SER A 124 -8.75 -22.13 0.32
N LEU A 125 -9.68 -23.09 0.48
CA LEU A 125 -9.36 -24.49 0.73
C LEU A 125 -8.53 -25.09 -0.42
N GLN A 126 -8.93 -24.85 -1.67
CA GLN A 126 -8.22 -25.32 -2.85
C GLN A 126 -6.83 -24.68 -2.96
N ARG A 127 -6.70 -23.38 -2.67
CA ARG A 127 -5.41 -22.67 -2.69
C ARG A 127 -4.45 -23.22 -1.63
N LEU A 128 -4.90 -23.37 -0.38
CA LEU A 128 -4.07 -23.88 0.71
C LEU A 128 -3.66 -25.34 0.46
N SER A 129 -4.61 -26.18 0.02
CA SER A 129 -4.34 -27.57 -0.32
C SER A 129 -3.35 -27.70 -1.49
N ALA A 130 -3.47 -26.85 -2.53
CA ALA A 130 -2.53 -26.82 -3.64
C ALA A 130 -1.11 -26.38 -3.23
N CYS A 131 -0.99 -25.59 -2.17
CA CYS A 131 0.29 -25.21 -1.56
C CYS A 131 0.89 -26.31 -0.66
N GLY A 132 0.16 -27.41 -0.43
CA GLY A 132 0.56 -28.49 0.46
C GLY A 132 0.28 -28.22 1.94
N ILE A 133 -0.53 -27.20 2.25
CA ILE A 133 -0.95 -26.88 3.62
C ILE A 133 -2.19 -27.71 3.92
N LYS A 134 -2.07 -28.68 4.83
CA LYS A 134 -3.19 -29.52 5.27
C LYS A 134 -3.60 -29.20 6.71
N GLN A 135 -2.63 -28.79 7.52
CA GLN A 135 -2.81 -28.43 8.92
C GLN A 135 -2.28 -27.01 9.17
N ILE A 136 -2.75 -26.37 10.25
CA ILE A 136 -2.31 -25.02 10.61
C ILE A 136 -0.80 -24.96 10.85
N ARG A 137 -0.20 -26.03 11.41
CA ARG A 137 1.26 -26.12 11.56
C ARG A 137 2.02 -26.04 10.23
N ASP A 138 1.42 -26.49 9.13
CA ASP A 138 2.07 -26.53 7.82
C ASP A 138 2.31 -25.12 7.28
N LEU A 139 1.49 -24.12 7.66
CA LEU A 139 1.73 -22.71 7.36
C LEU A 139 3.08 -22.20 7.88
N TYR A 140 3.55 -22.78 8.98
CA TYR A 140 4.79 -22.39 9.65
C TYR A 140 5.96 -23.34 9.36
N ALA A 141 5.68 -24.59 8.99
CA ALA A 141 6.67 -25.63 8.80
C ALA A 141 7.04 -25.88 7.33
N THR A 142 6.11 -25.67 6.40
CA THR A 142 6.37 -25.89 4.98
C THR A 142 6.94 -24.63 4.34
N ASN A 143 7.91 -24.82 3.43
CA ASN A 143 8.28 -23.78 2.49
C ASN A 143 7.43 -24.00 1.24
N PRO A 144 6.29 -23.30 1.09
CA PRO A 144 5.36 -23.62 0.04
C PRO A 144 6.01 -23.30 -1.31
N LYS A 145 6.02 -24.27 -2.25
CA LYS A 145 6.55 -24.06 -3.62
C LYS A 145 5.80 -22.96 -4.39
N LYS A 146 4.60 -22.62 -3.93
CA LYS A 146 3.68 -21.65 -4.49
C LYS A 146 3.05 -20.87 -3.35
N GLU A 147 3.01 -19.55 -3.43
CA GLU A 147 2.50 -18.74 -2.32
C GLU A 147 1.02 -18.99 -2.08
N PRO A 148 0.61 -19.37 -0.85
CA PRO A 148 -0.79 -19.42 -0.48
C PRO A 148 -1.28 -17.97 -0.46
N GLY A 149 -2.04 -17.60 -1.50
CA GLY A 149 -2.46 -16.20 -1.69
C GLY A 149 -3.07 -15.61 -0.41
N TRP A 150 -2.75 -14.34 -0.13
CA TRP A 150 -3.04 -13.66 1.14
C TRP A 150 -4.48 -13.85 1.64
N TYR A 151 -5.46 -13.79 0.75
CA TYR A 151 -6.88 -13.97 1.08
C TYR A 151 -7.15 -15.30 1.79
N ALA A 152 -6.59 -16.40 1.29
CA ALA A 152 -6.84 -17.73 1.82
C ALA A 152 -6.27 -17.90 3.23
N VAL A 153 -5.11 -17.29 3.47
CA VAL A 153 -4.49 -17.31 4.78
C VAL A 153 -5.23 -16.40 5.76
N ARG A 154 -5.67 -15.22 5.33
CA ARG A 154 -6.50 -14.31 6.14
C ARG A 154 -7.81 -14.96 6.58
N GLU A 155 -8.54 -15.57 5.65
CA GLU A 155 -9.82 -16.23 5.93
C GLU A 155 -9.64 -17.34 6.98
N LEU A 156 -8.56 -18.12 6.89
CA LEU A 156 -8.24 -19.14 7.87
C LEU A 156 -8.04 -18.56 9.28
N PHE A 157 -7.31 -17.45 9.42
CA PHE A 157 -7.08 -16.82 10.72
C PHE A 157 -8.32 -16.13 11.28
N GLU A 158 -9.20 -15.57 10.45
CA GLU A 158 -10.48 -15.00 10.88
C GLU A 158 -11.42 -16.09 11.44
N LYS A 159 -11.32 -17.31 10.93
CA LYS A 159 -12.12 -18.47 11.36
C LYS A 159 -11.50 -19.25 12.51
N ILE A 160 -10.20 -19.10 12.77
CA ILE A 160 -9.57 -19.66 13.97
C ILE A 160 -10.08 -18.87 15.18
N PRO A 161 -10.73 -19.52 16.17
CA PRO A 161 -11.14 -18.85 17.38
C PRO A 161 -9.91 -18.27 18.07
N SER A 162 -9.86 -16.94 18.17
CA SER A 162 -8.84 -16.28 18.99
C SER A 162 -9.05 -16.73 20.43
N ALA A 163 -8.09 -17.44 21.00
CA ALA A 163 -8.14 -17.84 22.40
C ALA A 163 -8.10 -16.57 23.25
N ARG A 164 -9.28 -16.11 23.68
CA ARG A 164 -9.42 -15.13 24.76
C ARG A 164 -9.18 -15.82 26.09
#